data_AF-A0A9W8GLG3-F1
#
_entry.id   AF-A0A9W8GLG3-F1
#
_cell.length_a   1.000
_cell.length_b   1.000
_cell.length_c   1.000
_cell.angle_alpha   90.00
_cell.angle_beta   90.00
_cell.angle_gamma   90.00
#
_symmetry.space_group_name_H-M   'P 1'
#
loop_
_entity.id
_entity.type
_entity.pdbx_description
1 polymer ?
#
loop_
_entity_poly.entity_id
_entity_poly.type
_entity_poly.pdbx_seq_one_letter_code
_entity_poly.pdbx_strand_id
1 'polypeptide(L)'
;MLTVGDTLALTVHNSLNLTTSIHAHGLFQRGTNYMDGAAMVTQCGIPPGDRFTYEYVVEQSGTFWLHAHDHHQNADGLRTALVVYDRGQPPVKYDEDMLLSLEDWYTETFAERERVTLDPSLPFPPPHREGFGLINGVNGNLTKPMHFRPGRTYRLRLVNMSSAR
;
A
#
# COMPACT_ATOMS: atom_id res chain seq x y z
N MET A 1 2.57 10.62 6.64
CA MET A 1 1.79 10.64 7.89
C MET A 1 0.92 11.89 7.86
N LEU A 2 -0.29 11.81 8.41
CA LEU A 2 -1.27 12.91 8.47
C LEU A 2 -1.95 12.92 9.83
N THR A 3 -2.68 13.97 10.13
CA THR A 3 -3.63 14.04 11.25
C THR A 3 -5.05 14.20 10.70
N VAL A 4 -6.07 13.74 11.43
CA VAL A 4 -7.48 13.95 11.06
C VAL A 4 -7.75 15.43 10.79
N GLY A 5 -8.42 15.71 9.68
CA GLY A 5 -8.72 17.04 9.18
C GLY A 5 -7.61 17.67 8.33
N ASP A 6 -6.44 17.03 8.20
CA ASP A 6 -5.44 17.44 7.22
C ASP A 6 -5.93 17.15 5.79
N THR A 7 -5.43 17.92 4.84
CA THR A 7 -5.63 17.63 3.41
C THR A 7 -4.47 16.78 2.91
N LEU A 8 -4.78 15.58 2.41
CA LEU A 8 -3.84 14.81 1.60
C LEU A 8 -3.75 15.48 0.23
N ALA A 9 -2.57 15.91 -0.18
CA ALA A 9 -2.29 16.42 -1.52
C ALA A 9 -1.12 15.62 -2.12
N LEU A 10 -1.43 14.62 -2.93
CA LEU A 10 -0.46 13.69 -3.53
C LEU A 10 -0.45 13.87 -5.04
N THR A 11 0.62 14.45 -5.58
CA THR A 11 0.83 14.53 -7.03
C THR A 11 1.62 13.31 -7.50
N VAL A 12 0.97 12.45 -8.29
CA VAL A 12 1.56 11.25 -8.88
C VAL A 12 2.02 11.59 -10.29
N HIS A 13 3.31 11.44 -10.54
CA HIS A 13 3.90 11.56 -11.87
C HIS A 13 4.12 10.15 -12.42
N ASN A 14 3.46 9.82 -13.52
CA ASN A 14 3.59 8.49 -14.10
C ASN A 14 4.78 8.42 -15.06
N SER A 15 5.89 7.88 -14.57
CA SER A 15 7.11 7.62 -15.38
C SER A 15 7.16 6.20 -15.94
N LEU A 16 6.09 5.41 -15.81
CA LEU A 16 6.00 4.07 -16.38
C LEU A 16 5.62 4.15 -17.87
N ASN A 17 5.76 3.03 -18.58
CA ASN A 17 5.25 2.84 -19.95
C ASN A 17 3.80 2.31 -19.99
N LEU A 18 3.13 2.25 -18.84
CA LEU A 18 1.76 1.79 -18.64
C LEU A 18 0.97 2.86 -17.89
N THR A 19 -0.36 2.80 -17.92
CA THR A 19 -1.19 3.65 -17.04
C THR A 19 -0.98 3.28 -15.57
N THR A 20 -1.28 4.21 -14.66
CA THR A 20 -1.23 3.93 -13.22
C THR A 20 -2.35 4.66 -12.48
N SER A 21 -2.67 4.25 -11.27
CA SER A 21 -3.53 4.99 -10.33
C SER A 21 -3.11 4.66 -8.91
N ILE A 22 -3.44 5.49 -7.93
CA ILE A 22 -3.11 5.26 -6.51
C ILE A 22 -4.40 5.29 -5.70
N HIS A 23 -4.73 4.17 -5.08
CA HIS A 23 -5.86 4.02 -4.18
C HIS A 23 -5.46 4.19 -2.71
N ALA A 24 -6.34 4.81 -1.93
CA ALA A 24 -6.17 4.97 -0.50
C ALA A 24 -7.04 3.98 0.28
N HIS A 25 -6.46 2.81 0.57
CA HIS A 25 -7.18 1.69 1.15
C HIS A 25 -7.71 2.00 2.54
N GLY A 26 -9.04 1.94 2.66
CA GLY A 26 -9.78 2.13 3.90
C GLY A 26 -10.20 3.57 4.20
N LEU A 27 -9.81 4.55 3.38
CA LEU A 27 -10.34 5.91 3.46
C LEU A 27 -11.70 6.00 2.75
N PHE A 28 -12.68 6.66 3.36
CA PHE A 28 -14.08 6.65 2.90
C PHE A 28 -14.36 7.48 1.65
N GLN A 29 -13.49 8.43 1.30
CA GLN A 29 -13.66 9.33 0.15
C GLN A 29 -15.03 10.04 0.10
N ARG A 30 -15.57 10.44 1.28
CA ARG A 30 -16.89 11.06 1.38
C ARG A 30 -16.92 12.38 0.62
N GLY A 31 -17.72 12.42 -0.45
CA GLY A 31 -17.81 13.59 -1.34
C GLY A 31 -16.63 13.74 -2.32
N THR A 32 -15.63 12.86 -2.25
CA THR A 32 -14.43 12.87 -3.08
C THR A 32 -14.19 11.53 -3.77
N ASN A 33 -15.25 10.79 -4.12
CA ASN A 33 -15.16 9.47 -4.75
C ASN A 33 -14.25 9.45 -5.99
N TYR A 34 -14.19 10.55 -6.75
CA TYR A 34 -13.31 10.71 -7.92
C TYR A 34 -11.81 10.81 -7.58
N MET A 35 -11.45 10.84 -6.29
CA MET A 35 -10.08 10.78 -5.75
C MET A 35 -9.75 9.41 -5.14
N ASP A 36 -10.64 8.43 -5.29
CA ASP A 36 -10.45 7.11 -4.69
C ASP A 36 -9.33 6.30 -5.35
N GLY A 37 -9.04 6.51 -6.63
CA GLY A 37 -7.91 5.84 -7.29
C GLY A 37 -8.17 4.46 -7.87
N ALA A 38 -9.38 3.91 -7.75
CA ALA A 38 -9.76 2.68 -8.45
C ALA A 38 -9.89 2.92 -9.97
N ALA A 39 -8.89 2.48 -10.73
CA ALA A 39 -8.85 2.68 -12.18
C ALA A 39 -10.08 2.05 -12.87
N MET A 40 -10.64 2.77 -13.84
CA MET A 40 -11.84 2.41 -14.60
C MET A 40 -13.13 2.28 -13.77
N VAL A 41 -13.09 2.66 -12.49
CA VAL A 41 -14.27 2.75 -11.61
C VAL A 41 -14.51 4.20 -11.20
N THR A 42 -13.52 4.82 -10.56
CA THR A 42 -13.63 6.20 -10.05
C THR A 42 -12.87 7.22 -10.88
N GLN A 43 -11.90 6.76 -11.67
CA GLN A 43 -11.12 7.58 -12.60
C GLN A 43 -10.55 6.74 -13.74
N CYS A 44 -10.14 7.39 -14.83
CA CYS A 44 -9.24 6.77 -15.80
C CYS A 44 -7.84 6.61 -15.18
N GLY A 45 -7.06 5.64 -15.69
CA GLY A 45 -5.65 5.52 -15.35
C GLY A 45 -4.86 6.76 -15.82
N ILE A 46 -3.88 7.19 -15.02
CA ILE A 46 -2.96 8.28 -15.32
C ILE A 46 -2.06 7.82 -16.47
N PRO A 47 -2.08 8.47 -17.65
CA PRO A 47 -1.27 8.03 -18.79
C PRO A 47 0.24 8.10 -18.55
N PRO A 48 1.06 7.33 -19.30
CA PRO A 48 2.51 7.50 -19.34
C PRO A 48 2.92 8.95 -19.61
N GLY A 49 3.82 9.50 -18.78
CA GLY A 49 4.33 10.87 -18.88
C GLY A 49 3.43 11.94 -18.24
N ASP A 50 2.19 11.61 -17.90
CA ASP A 50 1.24 12.54 -17.28
C ASP A 50 1.35 12.55 -15.76
N ARG A 51 0.56 13.45 -15.14
CA ARG A 51 0.44 13.55 -13.69
C ARG A 51 -1.00 13.75 -13.26
N PHE A 52 -1.31 13.32 -12.05
CA PHE A 52 -2.59 13.59 -11.40
C PHE A 52 -2.38 13.91 -9.93
N THR A 53 -3.16 14.86 -9.40
CA THR A 53 -3.10 15.25 -7.99
C THR A 53 -4.33 14.74 -7.27
N TYR A 54 -4.13 13.79 -6.35
CA TYR A 54 -5.14 13.36 -5.39
C TYR A 54 -5.21 14.38 -4.27
N GLU A 55 -6.37 15.01 -4.10
CA GLU A 55 -6.56 16.06 -3.10
C GLU A 55 -7.89 15.91 -2.36
N TYR A 56 -7.84 15.63 -1.06
CA TYR A 56 -9.02 15.49 -0.21
C TYR A 56 -8.66 15.60 1.29
N VAL A 57 -9.65 15.98 2.11
CA VAL A 57 -9.52 16.03 3.56
C VAL A 57 -9.65 14.63 4.15
N VAL A 58 -8.77 14.26 5.06
CA VAL A 58 -8.79 12.94 5.71
C VAL A 58 -9.61 13.00 7.00
N GLU A 59 -10.73 12.28 7.02
CA GLU A 59 -11.69 12.32 8.13
C GLU A 59 -11.51 11.20 9.17
N GLN A 60 -10.71 10.18 8.86
CA GLN A 60 -10.51 9.00 9.71
C GLN A 60 -9.10 8.94 10.29
N SER A 61 -8.98 8.57 11.57
CA SER A 61 -7.70 8.18 12.17
C SER A 61 -7.48 6.68 12.07
N GLY A 62 -6.23 6.23 11.90
CA GLY A 62 -5.92 4.80 11.84
C GLY A 62 -4.58 4.47 11.21
N THR A 63 -4.42 3.19 10.87
CA THR A 63 -3.35 2.67 10.00
C THR A 63 -4.01 2.21 8.71
N PHE A 64 -3.68 2.88 7.62
CA PHE A 64 -4.14 2.66 6.26
C PHE A 64 -2.93 2.39 5.36
N TRP A 65 -3.15 2.34 4.05
CA TRP A 65 -2.07 2.26 3.07
C TRP A 65 -2.53 2.82 1.72
N LEU A 66 -1.56 3.27 0.93
CA LEU A 66 -1.72 3.68 -0.44
C LEU A 66 -1.13 2.59 -1.33
N HIS A 67 -1.79 2.25 -2.43
CA HIS A 67 -1.24 1.31 -3.39
C HIS A 67 -1.73 1.57 -4.80
N ALA A 68 -0.98 1.06 -5.77
CA ALA A 68 -1.44 1.09 -7.14
C ALA A 68 -2.74 0.28 -7.28
N HIS A 69 -3.73 0.86 -7.94
CA HIS A 69 -5.00 0.19 -8.22
C HIS A 69 -5.33 0.20 -9.71
N ASP A 70 -4.26 0.16 -10.50
CA ASP A 70 -4.26 -0.11 -11.93
C ASP A 70 -3.34 -1.30 -12.20
N HIS A 71 -3.78 -2.18 -13.10
CA HIS A 71 -3.19 -3.51 -13.29
C HIS A 71 -2.95 -4.21 -11.94
N HIS A 72 -1.76 -4.78 -11.73
CA HIS A 72 -1.33 -5.32 -10.43
C HIS A 72 0.06 -4.76 -10.05
N GLN A 73 0.25 -3.45 -10.30
CA GLN A 73 1.51 -2.75 -10.00
C GLN A 73 1.83 -2.74 -8.51
N ASN A 74 0.83 -2.90 -7.63
CA ASN A 74 1.05 -3.03 -6.18
C ASN A 74 1.88 -4.28 -5.84
N ALA A 75 1.72 -5.36 -6.61
CA ALA A 75 2.43 -6.62 -6.44
C ALA A 75 3.92 -6.51 -6.77
N ASP A 76 4.29 -5.50 -7.57
CA ASP A 76 5.67 -5.17 -7.94
C ASP A 76 6.24 -4.05 -7.05
N GLY A 77 5.55 -3.71 -5.97
CA GLY A 77 6.05 -2.83 -4.91
C GLY A 77 5.50 -1.40 -4.91
N LEU A 78 4.58 -1.04 -5.81
CA LEU A 78 3.95 0.28 -5.81
C LEU A 78 2.88 0.38 -4.70
N ARG A 79 3.34 0.43 -3.45
CA ARG A 79 2.54 0.45 -2.22
C ARG A 79 3.30 1.11 -1.08
N THR A 80 2.60 1.74 -0.14
CA THR A 80 3.19 2.31 1.06
C THR A 80 2.15 2.45 2.17
N ALA A 81 2.58 2.36 3.43
CA ALA A 81 1.67 2.56 4.56
C ALA A 81 1.30 4.04 4.73
N LEU A 82 0.08 4.28 5.21
CA LEU A 82 -0.44 5.61 5.53
C LEU A 82 -0.94 5.61 6.97
N VAL A 83 -0.29 6.37 7.84
CA VAL A 83 -0.77 6.60 9.21
C VAL A 83 -1.48 7.94 9.30
N VAL A 84 -2.71 7.91 9.82
CA VAL A 84 -3.47 9.11 10.16
C VAL A 84 -3.66 9.16 11.68
N TYR A 85 -3.08 10.17 12.30
CA TYR A 85 -3.17 10.40 13.74
C TYR A 85 -4.49 11.07 14.09
N ASP A 86 -5.07 10.68 15.23
CA ASP A 86 -6.16 11.44 15.85
C ASP A 86 -5.58 12.75 16.43
N ARG A 87 -6.41 13.79 16.55
CA ARG A 87 -6.08 15.03 17.28
C ARG A 87 -6.17 14.82 18.80
N GLY A 88 -6.96 13.84 19.23
CA GLY A 88 -7.13 13.48 20.64
C GLY A 88 -5.98 12.63 21.20
N GLN A 89 -6.03 12.43 22.52
CA GLN A 89 -5.19 11.43 23.18
C GLN A 89 -5.63 10.03 22.74
N PRO A 90 -4.69 9.10 22.47
CA PRO A 90 -5.07 7.73 22.16
C PRO A 90 -5.80 7.08 23.35
N PRO A 91 -6.76 6.17 23.10
CA PRO A 91 -7.52 5.52 24.17
C PRO A 91 -6.64 4.68 25.09
N VAL A 92 -5.48 4.25 24.60
CA VAL A 92 -4.44 3.55 25.36
C VAL A 92 -3.15 4.35 25.24
N LYS A 93 -2.53 4.67 26.38
CA LYS A 93 -1.23 5.33 26.41
C LYS A 93 -0.13 4.36 25.99
N TYR A 94 0.78 4.83 25.16
CA TYR A 94 1.98 4.13 24.75
C TYR A 94 3.16 5.12 24.76
N ASP A 95 4.36 4.59 24.97
CA ASP A 95 5.59 5.36 24.93
C ASP A 95 6.13 5.52 23.51
N GLU A 96 5.94 4.50 22.68
CA GLU A 96 6.52 4.38 21.34
C GLU A 96 5.47 3.88 20.35
N ASP A 97 5.55 4.35 19.10
CA ASP A 97 4.64 3.97 18.01
C ASP A 97 5.44 3.47 16.80
N MET A 98 5.24 2.22 16.44
CA MET A 98 6.04 1.54 15.41
C MET A 98 5.13 1.02 14.29
N LEU A 99 5.52 1.30 13.05
CA LEU A 99 4.87 0.77 11.86
C LEU A 99 5.63 -0.46 11.34
N LEU A 100 4.86 -1.49 11.01
CA LEU A 100 5.33 -2.76 10.46
C LEU A 100 4.48 -3.10 9.24
N SER A 101 5.07 -3.00 8.04
CA SER A 101 4.46 -3.58 6.84
C SER A 101 4.84 -5.05 6.73
N LEU A 102 3.83 -5.86 6.43
CA LEU A 102 3.95 -7.26 6.06
C LEU A 102 3.62 -7.36 4.59
N GLU A 103 4.46 -8.05 3.86
CA GLU A 103 4.46 -8.01 2.40
C GLU A 103 4.86 -9.38 1.86
N ASP A 104 4.37 -9.72 0.68
CA ASP A 104 4.96 -10.75 -0.15
C ASP A 104 5.81 -10.11 -1.24
N TRP A 105 6.75 -10.89 -1.76
CA TRP A 105 7.62 -10.48 -2.83
C TRP A 105 7.91 -11.65 -3.74
N TYR A 106 7.89 -11.37 -5.04
CA TYR A 106 8.18 -12.33 -6.09
C TYR A 106 9.39 -11.82 -6.88
N THR A 107 10.20 -12.75 -7.38
CA THR A 107 11.38 -12.40 -8.19
C THR A 107 11.00 -11.95 -9.59
N GLU A 108 9.85 -12.39 -10.07
CA GLU A 108 9.26 -12.02 -11.35
C GLU A 108 8.32 -10.83 -11.22
N THR A 109 8.33 -9.99 -12.24
CA THR A 109 7.35 -8.93 -12.40
C THR A 109 5.94 -9.51 -12.50
N PHE A 110 4.95 -8.69 -12.16
CA PHE A 110 3.57 -9.07 -12.30
C PHE A 110 3.24 -9.44 -13.75
N ALA A 111 3.73 -8.68 -14.75
CA ALA A 111 3.48 -8.98 -16.15
C ALA A 111 3.98 -10.38 -16.57
N GLU A 112 5.10 -10.85 -16.02
CA GLU A 112 5.60 -12.20 -16.25
C GLU A 112 4.72 -13.25 -15.54
N ARG A 113 4.31 -12.98 -14.30
CA ARG A 113 3.41 -13.85 -13.53
C ARG A 113 2.02 -13.96 -14.17
N GLU A 114 1.49 -12.86 -14.68
CA GLU A 114 0.19 -12.77 -15.36
C GLU A 114 0.16 -13.67 -16.59
N ARG A 115 1.20 -13.61 -17.44
CA ARG A 115 1.29 -14.47 -18.63
C ARG A 115 1.19 -15.95 -18.30
N VAL A 116 1.83 -16.38 -17.21
CA VAL A 116 1.78 -17.78 -16.75
C VAL A 116 0.44 -18.10 -16.09
N THR A 117 -0.11 -17.16 -15.31
CA THR A 117 -1.34 -17.36 -14.54
C THR A 117 -2.59 -17.41 -15.41
N LEU A 118 -2.59 -16.63 -16.51
CA LEU A 118 -3.71 -16.55 -17.44
C LEU A 118 -3.57 -17.50 -18.64
N ASP A 119 -2.50 -18.30 -18.74
CA ASP A 119 -2.31 -19.25 -19.83
C ASP A 119 -3.23 -20.49 -19.61
N PRO A 120 -4.26 -20.69 -20.46
CA PRO A 120 -5.20 -21.80 -20.29
C PRO A 120 -4.59 -23.17 -20.65
N SER A 121 -3.39 -23.20 -21.24
CA SER A 121 -2.67 -24.44 -21.55
C SER A 121 -1.87 -25.00 -20.37
N LEU A 122 -1.68 -24.21 -19.31
CA LEU A 122 -0.96 -24.61 -18.12
C LEU A 122 -1.90 -25.17 -17.03
N PRO A 123 -1.42 -26.08 -16.17
CA PRO A 123 -2.20 -26.56 -15.02
C PRO A 123 -2.58 -25.41 -14.09
N PHE A 124 -3.80 -25.47 -13.54
CA PHE A 124 -4.27 -24.56 -12.48
C PHE A 124 -4.29 -25.29 -11.12
N PRO A 125 -3.74 -24.68 -10.04
CA PRO A 125 -3.03 -23.41 -10.03
C PRO A 125 -1.66 -23.53 -10.75
N PRO A 126 -1.15 -22.42 -11.32
CA PRO A 126 0.20 -22.40 -11.87
C PRO A 126 1.20 -22.92 -10.83
N PRO A 127 2.27 -23.64 -11.24
CA PRO A 127 3.25 -24.14 -10.30
C PRO A 127 3.74 -23.00 -9.41
N HIS A 128 3.63 -23.20 -8.09
CA HIS A 128 3.98 -22.21 -7.08
C HIS A 128 5.38 -21.67 -7.37
N ARG A 129 5.45 -20.38 -7.71
CA ARG A 129 6.72 -19.65 -7.69
C ARG A 129 6.92 -19.16 -6.27
N GLU A 130 8.03 -19.55 -5.67
CA GLU A 130 8.33 -19.24 -4.27
C GLU A 130 8.42 -17.72 -4.09
N GLY A 131 7.39 -17.15 -3.48
CA GLY A 131 7.42 -15.80 -2.97
C GLY A 131 8.06 -15.78 -1.59
N PHE A 132 8.72 -14.68 -1.24
CA PHE A 132 9.30 -14.49 0.09
C PHE A 132 8.53 -13.41 0.83
N GLY A 133 8.36 -13.58 2.15
CA GLY A 133 7.75 -12.54 2.99
C GLY A 133 8.73 -11.41 3.25
N LEU A 134 8.31 -10.16 3.16
CA LEU A 134 9.08 -9.00 3.61
C LEU A 134 8.46 -8.42 4.88
N ILE A 135 9.32 -7.86 5.73
CA ILE A 135 8.94 -6.96 6.81
C ILE A 135 9.58 -5.62 6.51
N ASN A 136 8.79 -4.56 6.35
CA ASN A 136 9.30 -3.23 5.98
C ASN A 136 10.17 -3.25 4.71
N GLY A 137 9.77 -4.01 3.69
CA GLY A 137 10.48 -4.14 2.43
C GLY A 137 11.78 -4.95 2.45
N VAL A 138 12.12 -5.62 3.57
CA VAL A 138 13.34 -6.43 3.69
C VAL A 138 13.07 -7.86 4.18
N ASN A 139 13.95 -8.79 3.81
CA ASN A 139 13.95 -10.18 4.26
C ASN A 139 15.38 -10.60 4.67
N GLY A 140 15.47 -11.64 5.49
CA GLY A 140 16.71 -12.36 5.77
C GLY A 140 17.68 -11.53 6.57
N ASN A 141 18.95 -11.56 6.18
CA ASN A 141 20.03 -10.86 6.89
C ASN A 141 19.92 -9.33 6.81
N LEU A 142 19.06 -8.79 5.93
CA LEU A 142 18.81 -7.35 5.83
C LEU A 142 17.76 -6.86 6.83
N THR A 143 17.00 -7.77 7.45
CA THR A 143 16.02 -7.43 8.47
C THR A 143 16.72 -6.94 9.73
N LYS A 144 16.50 -5.68 10.08
CA LYS A 144 17.04 -5.10 11.32
C LYS A 144 16.20 -5.57 12.52
N PRO A 145 16.84 -5.95 13.65
CA PRO A 145 16.11 -6.25 14.88
C PRO A 145 15.29 -5.05 15.33
N MET A 146 14.09 -5.32 15.86
CA MET A 146 13.34 -4.31 16.60
C MET A 146 13.95 -4.17 18.00
N HIS A 147 14.20 -2.93 18.42
CA HIS A 147 14.76 -2.65 19.73
C HIS A 147 13.68 -2.20 20.71
N PHE A 148 13.48 -2.99 21.77
CA PHE A 148 12.56 -2.68 22.86
C PHE A 148 13.34 -2.30 24.13
N ARG A 149 12.81 -1.33 24.88
CA ARG A 149 13.36 -0.90 26.16
C ARG A 149 12.49 -1.43 27.30
N PRO A 150 13.07 -2.02 28.36
CA PRO A 150 12.31 -2.46 29.52
C PRO A 150 11.46 -1.34 30.12
N GLY A 151 10.25 -1.67 30.57
CA GLY A 151 9.33 -0.73 31.22
C GLY A 151 8.58 0.23 30.28
N ARG A 152 8.75 0.10 28.95
CA ARG A 152 8.03 0.90 27.95
C ARG A 152 6.87 0.13 27.33
N THR A 153 5.82 0.85 26.95
CA THR A 153 4.65 0.34 26.22
C THR A 153 4.73 0.74 24.75
N TYR A 154 4.50 -0.19 23.83
CA TYR A 154 4.65 0.03 22.39
C TYR A 154 3.31 -0.18 21.68
N ARG A 155 2.93 0.76 20.80
CA ARG A 155 1.91 0.50 19.78
C ARG A 155 2.58 -0.06 18.54
N LEU A 156 2.25 -1.29 18.16
CA LEU A 156 2.65 -1.88 16.89
C LEU A 156 1.51 -1.75 15.89
N ARG A 157 1.75 -1.00 14.81
CA ARG A 157 0.83 -0.85 13.68
C ARG A 157 1.21 -1.87 12.63
N LEU A 158 0.50 -2.98 12.61
CA LEU A 158 0.68 -4.03 11.61
C LEU A 158 -0.20 -3.69 10.39
N VAL A 159 0.39 -3.68 9.19
CA VAL A 159 -0.35 -3.56 7.93
C VAL A 159 0.10 -4.64 6.97
N ASN A 160 -0.82 -5.48 6.52
CA ASN A 160 -0.55 -6.45 5.46
C ASN A 160 -0.84 -5.78 4.11
N MET A 161 0.21 -5.62 3.30
CA MET A 161 0.12 -5.06 1.96
C MET A 161 0.46 -6.11 0.88
N SER A 162 0.45 -7.40 1.22
CA SER A 162 0.67 -8.51 0.30
C SER A 162 -0.29 -8.48 -0.90
N SER A 163 0.17 -9.07 -2.01
CA SER A 163 -0.49 -9.08 -3.31
C SER A 163 -1.03 -10.45 -3.73
N ALA A 164 -0.55 -11.52 -3.10
CA ALA A 164 -0.93 -12.89 -3.35
C ALA A 164 -2.42 -13.09 -3.04
N ARG A 165 -3.10 -13.74 -3.98
CA ARG A 165 -4.40 -14.38 -3.80
C ARG A 165 -4.22 -15.86 -3.55
#